data_AF-A0A378UHZ3-F1
#
_entry.id   AF-A0A378UHZ3-F1
#
_cell.length_a   1.000
_cell.length_b   1.000
_cell.length_c   1.000
_cell.angle_alpha   90.00
_cell.angle_beta   90.00
_cell.angle_gamma   90.00
#
_symmetry.space_group_name_H-M   'P 1'
#
loop_
_entity.id
_entity.type
_entity.pdbx_description
1 polymer ?
#
loop_
_entity_poly.entity_id
_entity_poly.type
_entity_poly.pdbx_seq_one_letter_code
_entity_poly.pdbx_strand_id
1 'polypeptide(L)'
;MKLRCPACGAAMSLEVLIAHDDAREALIALTGISDELTRAMLKYLTLFRPSEKDLSFARVAKLLGELLPMIRRGKSAAAEKPTPRRGKHGFGRPAAASKPATKAA
;
A
#
# COMPACT_ATOMS: atom_id res chain seq x y z
N MET A 1 25.44 1.10 3.47
CA MET A 1 24.76 2.28 2.92
C MET A 1 23.75 2.82 3.92
N LYS A 2 23.66 4.15 4.07
CA LYS A 2 22.67 4.78 4.95
C LYS A 2 21.41 5.11 4.18
N LEU A 3 20.25 4.67 4.68
CA LEU A 3 18.94 5.08 4.22
C LEU A 3 18.47 6.31 4.99
N ARG A 4 17.74 7.20 4.31
CA ARG A 4 16.97 8.27 4.95
C ARG A 4 15.49 8.06 4.74
N CYS A 5 14.72 8.12 5.82
CA CYS A 5 13.28 8.07 5.76
C CYS A 5 12.74 9.36 5.11
N PRO A 6 11.98 9.28 4.01
CA PRO A 6 11.42 10.46 3.35
C PRO A 6 10.29 11.12 4.17
N ALA A 7 9.72 10.42 5.16
CA ALA A 7 8.62 10.94 5.96
C ALA A 7 9.08 11.72 7.22
N CYS A 8 10.22 11.36 7.82
CA CYS A 8 10.71 11.98 9.06
C CYS A 8 12.20 12.34 9.06
N GLY A 9 12.94 12.05 8.00
CA GLY A 9 14.37 12.35 7.89
C GLY A 9 15.30 11.43 8.67
N ALA A 10 14.77 10.45 9.42
CA ALA A 10 15.58 9.50 10.19
C ALA A 10 16.59 8.77 9.30
N ALA A 11 17.86 8.74 9.73
CA ALA A 11 18.93 8.05 9.03
C ALA A 11 19.24 6.71 9.72
N MET A 12 19.28 5.62 8.96
CA MET A 12 19.57 4.28 9.45
C MET A 12 20.48 3.51 8.49
N SER A 13 21.30 2.58 8.99
CA SER A 13 22.07 1.68 8.12
C SER A 13 21.14 0.62 7.53
N LEU A 14 21.21 0.42 6.21
CA LEU A 14 20.45 -0.64 5.55
C LEU A 14 20.88 -2.02 6.05
N GLU A 15 22.17 -2.20 6.31
CA GLU A 15 22.74 -3.47 6.76
C GLU A 15 22.10 -3.93 8.08
N VAL A 16 21.91 -3.01 9.02
CA VAL A 16 21.25 -3.28 10.30
C VAL A 16 19.79 -3.67 10.12
N LEU A 17 19.10 -3.04 9.16
CA LEU A 17 17.70 -3.35 8.87
C LEU A 17 17.54 -4.73 8.23
N ILE A 18 18.42 -5.09 7.29
CA ILE A 18 18.41 -6.40 6.61
C ILE A 18 18.87 -7.55 7.53
N ALA A 19 19.69 -7.26 8.55
CA ALA A 19 20.10 -8.22 9.56
C ALA A 19 18.95 -8.60 10.52
N HIS A 20 17.88 -7.82 10.58
CA HIS A 20 16.71 -8.13 11.40
C HIS A 20 15.77 -9.08 10.65
N ASP A 21 15.58 -10.29 11.19
CA ASP A 21 14.81 -11.35 10.52
C ASP A 21 13.37 -10.90 10.20
N ASP A 22 12.65 -10.31 11.16
CA ASP A 22 11.29 -9.81 10.91
C ASP A 22 11.21 -8.75 9.80
N ALA A 23 12.23 -7.89 9.68
CA ALA A 23 12.26 -6.85 8.65
C ALA A 23 12.55 -7.46 7.27
N ARG A 24 13.45 -8.45 7.22
CA ARG A 24 13.74 -9.21 6.01
C ARG A 24 12.50 -9.97 5.51
N GLU A 25 11.83 -10.69 6.40
CA GLU A 25 10.61 -11.43 6.06
C GLU A 25 9.50 -10.49 5.58
N ALA A 26 9.31 -9.34 6.24
CA ALA A 26 8.38 -8.32 5.79
C ALA A 26 8.71 -7.80 4.38
N LEU A 27 9.99 -7.55 4.07
CA LEU A 27 10.42 -7.12 2.74
C LEU A 27 10.17 -8.19 1.68
N ILE A 28 10.56 -9.44 1.94
CA ILE A 28 10.31 -10.58 1.03
C ILE A 28 8.81 -10.71 0.76
N ALA A 29 7.98 -10.61 1.79
CA ALA A 29 6.54 -10.71 1.67
C ALA A 29 5.94 -9.61 0.77
N LEU A 30 6.49 -8.39 0.82
CA LEU A 30 6.10 -7.28 -0.04
C LEU A 30 6.53 -7.45 -1.50
N THR A 31 7.60 -8.20 -1.79
CA THR A 31 7.99 -8.48 -3.20
C THR A 31 7.00 -9.39 -3.93
N GLY A 32 6.19 -10.17 -3.19
CA GLY A 32 5.23 -11.12 -3.76
C GLY A 32 3.88 -10.51 -4.16
N ILE A 33 3.75 -9.18 -4.19
CA ILE A 33 2.52 -8.46 -4.51
C ILE A 33 2.77 -7.34 -5.53
N SER A 34 1.70 -6.81 -6.15
CA SER A 34 1.80 -5.73 -7.14
C SER A 34 2.14 -4.38 -6.49
N ASP A 35 2.79 -3.47 -7.24
CA ASP A 35 3.24 -2.15 -6.73
C ASP A 35 2.10 -1.34 -6.09
N GLU A 36 0.94 -1.28 -6.74
CA GLU A 36 -0.23 -0.55 -6.22
C GLU A 36 -0.67 -1.07 -4.84
N LEU A 37 -0.66 -2.40 -4.70
CA LEU A 37 -1.04 -3.06 -3.46
C LEU A 37 0.04 -2.85 -2.38
N THR A 38 1.31 -2.91 -2.74
CA THR A 38 2.43 -2.58 -1.85
C THR A 38 2.28 -1.16 -1.32
N ARG A 39 1.99 -0.19 -2.18
CA ARG A 39 1.78 1.21 -1.78
C ARG A 39 0.57 1.37 -0.86
N ALA A 40 -0.54 0.69 -1.14
CA ALA A 40 -1.72 0.69 -0.28
C ALA A 40 -1.43 0.05 1.09
N MET A 41 -0.71 -1.07 1.12
CA MET A 41 -0.28 -1.75 2.35
C MET A 41 0.62 -0.86 3.20
N LEU A 42 1.63 -0.21 2.61
CA LEU A 42 2.51 0.69 3.33
C LEU A 42 1.74 1.86 3.95
N LYS A 43 0.78 2.44 3.23
CA LYS A 43 -0.13 3.46 3.80
C LYS A 43 -0.96 2.91 4.94
N TYR A 44 -1.51 1.70 4.79
CA TYR A 44 -2.32 1.07 5.83
C TYR A 44 -1.51 0.80 7.11
N LEU A 45 -0.26 0.36 6.99
CA LEU A 45 0.64 0.17 8.13
C LEU A 45 0.87 1.46 8.93
N THR A 46 0.82 2.63 8.29
CA THR A 46 0.94 3.91 9.02
C THR A 46 -0.21 4.19 9.98
N LEU A 47 -1.39 3.59 9.77
CA LEU A 47 -2.53 3.71 10.70
C LEU A 47 -2.25 3.03 12.04
N PHE A 48 -1.37 2.03 12.05
CA PHE A 48 -0.95 1.34 13.26
C PHE A 48 0.26 1.98 13.91
N ARG A 49 0.72 3.15 13.44
CA ARG A 49 1.79 3.92 14.09
C ARG A 49 1.16 4.78 15.21
N PRO A 50 1.29 4.40 16.49
CA PRO A 50 0.81 5.23 17.59
C PRO A 50 1.67 6.50 17.71
N SER A 51 1.10 7.57 18.29
CA SER A 51 1.80 8.85 18.46
C SER A 51 3.02 8.78 19.38
N GLU A 52 3.03 7.84 20.34
CA GLU A 52 4.10 7.76 21.35
C GLU A 52 5.15 6.67 21.09
N LYS A 53 4.86 5.68 20.23
CA LYS A 53 5.75 4.51 20.04
C LYS A 53 6.03 4.26 18.57
N ASP A 54 7.27 3.87 18.29
CA ASP A 54 7.63 3.37 16.98
C ASP A 54 7.02 1.99 16.74
N LEU A 55 6.56 1.78 15.51
CA LEU A 55 6.03 0.50 15.07
C LEU A 55 7.19 -0.49 14.93
N SER A 56 7.22 -1.53 15.75
CA SER A 56 8.26 -2.56 15.69
C SER A 56 8.08 -3.48 14.47
N PHE A 57 9.19 -3.99 13.93
CA PHE A 57 9.15 -4.94 12.80
C PHE A 57 8.40 -6.24 13.15
N ALA A 58 8.48 -6.71 14.39
CA ALA A 58 7.68 -7.85 14.86
C ALA A 58 6.17 -7.60 14.72
N ARG A 59 5.71 -6.36 14.97
CA ARG A 59 4.30 -6.00 14.78
C ARG A 59 3.95 -5.91 13.29
N VAL A 60 4.84 -5.35 12.47
CA VAL A 60 4.68 -5.31 11.00
C VAL A 60 4.57 -6.71 10.42
N ALA A 61 5.46 -7.63 10.80
CA ALA A 61 5.46 -9.00 10.32
C ALA A 61 4.15 -9.73 10.66
N LYS A 62 3.64 -9.56 11.90
CA LYS A 62 2.31 -10.10 12.28
C LYS A 62 1.19 -9.54 11.42
N LEU A 63 1.14 -8.21 11.24
CA LEU A 63 0.11 -7.57 10.41
C LEU A 63 0.18 -8.06 8.95
N LEU A 64 1.38 -8.19 8.38
CA LEU A 64 1.56 -8.73 7.03
C LEU A 64 1.13 -10.20 6.92
N GLY A 65 1.45 -11.01 7.92
CA GLY A 65 1.05 -12.42 7.99
C GLY A 65 -0.47 -12.61 8.04
N GLU A 66 -1.20 -11.69 8.68
CA GLU A 66 -2.68 -11.68 8.69
C GLU A 66 -3.27 -11.17 7.37
N LEU A 67 -2.72 -10.07 6.82
CA LEU A 67 -3.30 -9.36 5.69
C LEU A 67 -3.02 -10.03 4.34
N LEU A 68 -1.82 -10.57 4.12
CA LEU A 68 -1.44 -11.15 2.82
C LEU A 68 -2.31 -12.36 2.42
N PRO A 69 -2.64 -13.31 3.31
CA PRO A 69 -3.58 -14.38 3.00
C PRO A 69 -4.98 -13.86 2.66
N MET A 70 -5.48 -12.84 3.37
CA MET A 70 -6.78 -12.22 3.08
C MET A 70 -6.79 -11.58 1.70
N ILE A 71 -5.73 -10.87 1.33
CA ILE A 71 -5.61 -10.24 0.01
C ILE A 71 -5.51 -11.29 -1.10
N ARG A 72 -4.70 -12.35 -0.89
CA ARG A 72 -4.58 -13.46 -1.85
C ARG A 72 -5.92 -14.19 -2.05
N ARG A 73 -6.71 -14.36 -0.99
CA ARG A 73 -8.07 -14.91 -1.05
C ARG A 73 -9.06 -13.94 -1.72
N GLY A 74 -8.95 -12.63 -1.47
CA GLY A 74 -9.81 -11.60 -2.06
C GLY A 74 -9.51 -11.28 -3.53
N LYS A 75 -8.31 -11.61 -4.04
CA LYS A 75 -7.96 -11.47 -5.47
C LYS A 75 -8.90 -12.26 -6.40
N SER A 76 -9.60 -13.29 -5.91
CA SER A 76 -10.63 -13.98 -6.71
C SER A 76 -11.97 -13.24 -6.80
N ALA A 77 -12.16 -12.13 -6.07
CA ALA A 77 -13.40 -11.33 -6.08
C ALA A 77 -13.20 -9.88 -6.59
N ALA A 78 -11.96 -9.46 -6.88
CA ALA A 78 -11.65 -8.10 -7.31
C ALA A 78 -11.77 -7.93 -8.84
N ALA A 79 -12.96 -8.18 -9.36
CA ALA A 79 -13.39 -7.73 -10.68
C ALA A 79 -14.62 -6.83 -10.57
N GLU A 80 -14.65 -5.93 -9.58
CA GLU A 80 -15.62 -4.84 -9.60
C GLU A 80 -14.98 -3.60 -8.98
N LYS A 81 -14.64 -2.63 -9.85
CA LYS A 81 -14.40 -1.26 -9.38
C LYS A 81 -15.73 -0.80 -8.78
N PRO A 82 -15.82 -0.47 -7.48
CA PRO A 82 -17.05 0.10 -6.96
C PRO A 82 -17.25 1.43 -7.69
N THR A 83 -18.23 1.46 -8.60
CA THR A 83 -18.72 2.71 -9.16
C THR A 83 -19.17 3.59 -7.99
N PRO A 84 -18.85 4.88 -7.99
CA PRO A 84 -19.33 5.76 -6.94
C PRO A 84 -20.87 5.75 -7.02
N ARG A 85 -21.54 5.12 -6.05
CA ARG A 85 -22.98 5.28 -5.85
C ARG A 85 -23.22 6.76 -5.57
N ARG A 86 -23.66 7.47 -6.60
CA ARG A 86 -24.09 8.86 -6.56
C ARG A 86 -25.20 8.96 -5.51
N GLY A 87 -24.84 9.46 -4.32
CA GLY A 87 -25.80 9.80 -3.27
C GLY A 87 -26.85 10.75 -3.83
N LYS A 88 -28.11 10.58 -3.41
CA LYS A 88 -29.29 11.29 -3.95
C LYS A 88 -29.32 12.81 -3.67
N HIS A 89 -28.22 13.39 -3.19
CA HIS A 89 -28.14 14.81 -2.82
C HIS A 89 -26.88 15.44 -3.43
N GLY A 90 -27.08 16.26 -4.47
CA GLY A 90 -26.36 17.52 -4.68
C GLY A 90 -24.88 17.50 -5.10
N PHE A 91 -24.68 17.82 -6.38
CA PHE A 91 -23.63 18.70 -6.94
C PHE A 91 -22.14 18.32 -6.84
N GLY A 92 -21.69 17.62 -7.88
CA GLY A 92 -20.31 17.67 -8.38
C GLY A 92 -20.28 17.03 -9.76
N ARG A 93 -20.00 17.81 -10.82
CA ARG A 93 -20.07 17.38 -12.23
C ARG A 93 -18.88 16.45 -12.55
N PRO A 94 -19.07 15.17 -12.94
CA PRO A 94 -18.01 14.43 -13.60
C PRO A 94 -18.29 14.37 -15.11
N ALA A 95 -17.29 14.74 -15.91
CA ALA A 95 -16.95 14.17 -17.22
C ALA A 95 -16.40 15.25 -18.17
N ALA A 96 -15.09 15.23 -18.35
CA ALA A 96 -14.48 15.49 -19.64
C ALA A 96 -13.35 14.46 -19.81
N ALA A 97 -13.72 13.20 -20.04
CA ALA A 97 -12.82 12.25 -20.68
C ALA A 97 -12.81 12.61 -22.17
N SER A 98 -11.79 13.35 -22.61
CA SER A 98 -11.54 13.61 -24.03
C SER A 98 -11.31 12.28 -24.75
N LYS A 99 -12.15 11.99 -25.76
CA LYS A 99 -12.01 10.83 -26.64
C LYS A 99 -10.70 10.92 -27.45
N PRO A 100 -10.03 9.79 -27.77
CA PRO A 100 -8.92 9.78 -28.71
C PRO A 100 -9.44 9.92 -30.15
N ALA A 101 -8.74 10.71 -30.96
CA ALA A 101 -9.02 10.91 -32.37
C ALA A 101 -8.53 9.69 -33.18
N THR A 102 -9.46 8.92 -33.74
CA THR A 102 -9.21 8.04 -34.88
C THR A 102 -9.94 8.63 -36.09
N LYS A 103 -9.17 9.19 -37.03
CA LYS A 103 -9.65 9.59 -38.35
C LYS A 103 -9.13 8.57 -39.35
N ALA A 104 -10.04 7.76 -39.88
CA ALA A 104 -9.85 6.94 -41.08
C ALA A 104 -10.82 7.48 -42.13
N ALA A 105 -10.28 7.74 -43.33
CA ALA A 105 -10.86 8.16 -44.61
C ALA A 105 -10.11 9.37 -45.18
#